data_AF-A0A376TXV6-F1
#
_entry.id   AF-A0A376TXV6-F1
#
_cell.length_a   1.000
_cell.length_b   1.000
_cell.length_c   1.000
_cell.angle_alpha   90.00
_cell.angle_beta   90.00
_cell.angle_gamma   90.00
#
_symmetry.space_group_name_H-M   'P 1'
#
loop_
_entity.id
_entity.type
_entity.pdbx_description
1 polymer ?
#
loop_
_entity_poly.entity_id
_entity_poly.type
_entity_poly.pdbx_seq_one_letter_code
_entity_poly.pdbx_strand_id
1 'polypeptide(L)'
;MAETGRRHVLQQKFGSTSELRAGVNGGSGIALTGTPITPRATTDDQFTNNGGRVDAVYIVATPGEIAFIKPMIAMRNGSQSGATLYASSRSAQGTAGPDFRLEMEGLQYSEIPMLAGGNLPLMQQALSAVNNDYSLARMYAMGVDAWSLANHFSQMRQVQGFESTVIPEA
;
A
#
# COMPACT_ATOMS: atom_id res chain seq x y z
N MET A 1 11.31 -20.25 24.66
CA MET A 1 9.88 -20.48 24.38
C MET A 1 9.27 -19.10 24.14
N ALA A 2 9.25 -18.60 22.90
CA ALA A 2 8.70 -17.28 22.59
C ALA A 2 7.30 -17.49 22.02
N GLU A 3 6.29 -17.19 22.82
CA GLU A 3 4.90 -17.16 22.40
C GLU A 3 4.71 -15.92 21.51
N THR A 4 4.79 -16.12 20.20
CA THR A 4 4.39 -15.10 19.22
C THR A 4 2.92 -14.79 19.47
N GLY A 5 2.66 -13.72 20.21
CA GLY A 5 1.32 -13.21 20.43
C GLY A 5 0.62 -13.08 19.09
N ARG A 6 -0.56 -13.69 18.96
CA ARG A 6 -1.41 -13.56 17.79
C ARG A 6 -1.77 -12.08 17.64
N ARG A 7 -0.97 -11.34 16.87
CA ARG A 7 -1.24 -9.94 16.56
C ARG A 7 -2.42 -9.94 15.59
N HIS A 8 -3.60 -9.62 16.12
CA HIS A 8 -4.80 -9.48 15.31
C HIS A 8 -4.61 -8.31 14.34
N VAL A 9 -4.89 -8.55 13.07
CA VAL A 9 -4.93 -7.48 12.07
C VAL A 9 -6.31 -6.84 12.15
N LEU A 10 -6.36 -5.52 12.26
CA LEU A 10 -7.60 -4.76 12.34
C LEU A 10 -7.87 -4.13 10.98
N GLN A 11 -9.09 -4.27 10.49
CA GLN A 11 -9.56 -3.59 9.30
C GLN A 11 -10.49 -2.44 9.69
N GLN A 12 -10.24 -1.29 9.08
CA GLN A 12 -11.14 -0.15 9.15
C GLN A 12 -11.45 0.31 7.75
N LYS A 13 -12.74 0.45 7.47
CA LYS A 13 -13.21 1.08 6.24
C LYS A 13 -13.44 2.56 6.52
N PHE A 14 -13.17 3.38 5.52
CA PHE A 14 -13.50 4.80 5.54
C PHE A 14 -14.67 5.04 4.58
N GLY A 15 -15.35 6.17 4.78
CA GLY A 15 -16.43 6.62 3.90
C GLY A 15 -15.92 7.19 2.57
N SER A 16 -16.74 8.01 1.93
CA SER A 16 -16.40 8.79 0.75
C SER A 16 -15.33 9.86 1.02
N THR A 17 -14.70 10.37 -0.05
CA THR A 17 -13.78 11.53 0.02
C THR A 17 -14.42 12.76 0.67
N SER A 18 -15.72 12.97 0.46
CA SER A 18 -16.49 14.04 1.10
C SER A 18 -16.53 13.88 2.62
N GLU A 19 -16.72 12.66 3.12
CA GLU A 19 -16.73 12.37 4.55
C GLU A 19 -15.32 12.47 5.14
N LEU A 20 -14.28 12.05 4.41
CA LEU A 20 -12.90 12.25 4.82
C LEU A 20 -12.58 13.75 4.95
N ARG A 21 -12.98 14.56 3.98
CA ARG A 21 -12.82 16.02 4.02
C ARG A 21 -13.60 16.63 5.19
N ALA A 22 -14.85 16.21 5.42
CA ALA A 22 -15.63 16.65 6.56
C ALA A 22 -14.97 16.26 7.89
N GLY A 23 -14.39 15.07 7.97
CA GLY A 23 -13.69 14.57 9.16
C GLY A 23 -12.40 15.32 9.48
N VAL A 24 -11.64 15.75 8.47
CA VAL A 24 -10.48 16.64 8.66
C VAL A 24 -10.91 18.01 9.17
N ASN A 25 -11.96 18.61 8.58
CA ASN A 25 -12.45 19.92 9.03
C ASN A 25 -13.14 19.86 10.40
N GLY A 26 -13.78 18.73 10.73
CA GLY A 26 -14.56 18.53 11.95
C GLY A 26 -13.77 17.98 13.14
N GLY A 27 -12.48 17.68 12.98
CA GLY A 27 -11.64 17.24 14.10
C GLY A 27 -11.80 15.77 14.51
N SER A 28 -12.68 15.00 13.88
CA SER A 28 -13.02 13.64 14.33
C SER A 28 -11.86 12.63 14.20
N GLY A 29 -11.02 12.81 13.16
CA GLY A 29 -9.90 11.93 12.83
C GLY A 29 -10.28 10.46 12.58
N ILE A 30 -9.28 9.60 12.41
CA ILE A 30 -9.43 8.15 12.23
C ILE A 30 -8.86 7.46 13.47
N ALA A 31 -9.73 6.90 14.31
CA ALA A 31 -9.29 6.02 15.38
C ALA A 31 -8.79 4.71 14.77
N LEU A 32 -7.68 4.14 15.25
CA LEU A 32 -7.14 2.87 14.76
C LEU A 32 -7.76 1.67 15.51
N THR A 33 -9.09 1.65 15.59
CA THR A 33 -9.86 0.70 16.42
C THR A 33 -10.70 -0.27 15.58
N GLY A 34 -10.20 -0.59 14.38
CA GLY A 34 -10.92 -1.39 13.38
C GLY A 34 -11.36 -2.77 13.88
N THR A 35 -12.15 -3.46 13.07
CA THR A 35 -12.63 -4.81 13.39
C THR A 35 -11.56 -5.86 13.03
N PRO A 36 -11.34 -6.87 13.87
CA PRO A 36 -10.38 -7.94 13.59
C PRO A 36 -10.73 -8.68 12.29
N ILE A 37 -9.75 -8.91 11.42
CA ILE A 37 -9.90 -9.81 10.28
C ILE A 37 -9.53 -11.23 10.70
N THR A 38 -10.48 -12.15 10.58
CA THR A 38 -10.24 -13.58 10.79
C THR A 38 -9.94 -14.21 9.42
N PRO A 39 -8.71 -14.70 9.16
CA PRO A 39 -8.36 -15.28 7.85
C PRO A 39 -9.02 -16.65 7.55
N ARG A 40 -10.06 -17.04 8.30
CA ARG A 40 -10.86 -18.23 8.07
C ARG A 40 -12.22 -18.04 8.74
N ALA A 41 -13.30 -18.56 8.13
CA ALA A 41 -14.61 -18.65 8.76
C ALA A 41 -14.54 -19.59 9.98
N THR A 42 -14.06 -19.06 11.10
CA THR A 42 -14.22 -19.67 12.42
C THR A 42 -15.25 -18.81 13.13
N THR A 43 -16.45 -19.36 13.27
CA THR A 43 -17.49 -18.90 14.18
C THR A 43 -16.93 -19.00 15.59
N ASP A 44 -16.32 -17.93 16.08
CA ASP A 44 -16.12 -17.74 17.51
C ASP A 44 -16.18 -16.24 17.82
N ASP A 45 -17.32 -15.88 18.41
CA ASP A 45 -17.65 -14.55 18.89
C ASP A 45 -16.85 -14.24 20.15
N GLN A 46 -15.60 -13.79 19.99
CA GLN A 46 -14.98 -12.80 20.88
C GLN A 46 -13.57 -12.44 20.41
N PHE A 47 -13.48 -11.39 19.60
CA PHE A 47 -12.25 -10.62 19.49
C PHE A 47 -12.49 -9.26 20.13
N THR A 48 -12.13 -9.13 21.41
CA THR A 48 -12.12 -7.85 22.09
C THR A 48 -10.86 -7.08 21.69
N ASN A 49 -11.06 -5.97 20.98
CA ASN A 49 -10.01 -4.99 20.72
C ASN A 49 -9.56 -4.37 22.06
N ASN A 50 -8.59 -5.00 22.71
CA ASN A 50 -7.98 -4.47 23.93
C ASN A 50 -7.04 -3.31 23.60
N GLY A 51 -7.57 -2.19 23.10
CA GLY A 51 -6.98 -0.83 23.13
C GLY A 51 -5.47 -0.69 22.84
N GLY A 52 -4.87 -1.65 22.13
CA GLY A 52 -3.44 -1.76 21.98
C GLY A 52 -2.94 -0.69 21.04
N ARG A 53 -1.75 -0.14 21.34
CA ARG A 53 -1.09 0.80 20.42
C ARG A 53 -0.84 0.08 19.09
N VAL A 54 -1.19 0.74 18.00
CA VAL A 54 -0.99 0.20 16.65
C VAL A 54 0.41 0.56 16.17
N ASP A 55 1.21 -0.45 15.84
CA ASP A 55 2.62 -0.25 15.43
C ASP A 55 2.79 0.04 13.94
N ALA A 56 1.82 -0.37 13.12
CA ALA A 56 1.83 -0.12 11.68
C ALA A 56 0.41 -0.06 11.11
N VAL A 57 0.22 0.76 10.07
CA VAL A 57 -1.05 0.90 9.35
C VAL A 57 -0.77 0.69 7.87
N TYR A 58 -1.51 -0.21 7.23
CA TYR A 58 -1.49 -0.37 5.77
C TYR A 58 -2.74 0.26 5.15
N ILE A 59 -2.54 1.28 4.32
CA ILE A 59 -3.59 2.13 3.75
C ILE A 59 -3.81 1.74 2.29
N VAL A 60 -5.05 1.42 1.93
CA VAL A 60 -5.45 1.21 0.53
C VAL A 60 -6.42 2.33 0.16
N ALA A 61 -5.90 3.32 -0.56
CA ALA A 61 -6.64 4.53 -0.90
C ALA A 61 -6.19 5.08 -2.26
N THR A 62 -7.01 5.94 -2.85
CA THR A 62 -6.57 6.80 -3.96
C THR A 62 -5.71 7.95 -3.43
N PRO A 63 -4.97 8.65 -4.30
CA PRO A 63 -4.13 9.78 -3.90
C PRO A 63 -4.93 10.93 -3.28
N GLY A 64 -6.15 11.18 -3.79
CA GLY A 64 -7.06 12.14 -3.18
C GLY A 64 -7.56 11.73 -1.79
N GLU A 65 -7.75 10.43 -1.54
CA GLU A 65 -8.20 9.92 -0.24
C GLU A 65 -7.06 9.90 0.80
N ILE A 66 -5.85 9.50 0.40
CA ILE A 66 -4.73 9.39 1.34
C ILE A 66 -4.26 10.74 1.88
N ALA A 67 -4.41 11.81 1.09
CA ALA A 67 -4.24 13.21 1.51
C ALA A 67 -5.05 13.54 2.76
N PHE A 68 -6.23 12.95 2.93
CA PHE A 68 -7.07 13.14 4.11
C PHE A 68 -6.81 12.09 5.20
N ILE A 69 -6.54 10.84 4.82
CA ILE A 69 -6.36 9.75 5.79
C ILE A 69 -5.15 10.00 6.70
N LYS A 70 -4.00 10.41 6.14
CA LYS A 70 -2.79 10.67 6.93
C LYS A 70 -3.01 11.72 8.04
N PRO A 71 -3.51 12.94 7.75
CA PRO A 71 -3.79 13.92 8.80
C PRO A 71 -4.87 13.42 9.76
N MET A 72 -5.91 12.72 9.30
CA MET A 72 -6.93 12.17 10.21
C MET A 72 -6.37 11.18 11.22
N ILE A 73 -5.40 10.34 10.83
CA ILE A 73 -4.70 9.43 11.76
C ILE A 73 -3.89 10.24 12.76
N ALA A 74 -3.12 11.23 12.29
CA ALA A 74 -2.29 12.09 13.14
C ALA A 74 -3.12 12.92 14.14
N MET A 75 -4.30 13.39 13.74
CA MET A 75 -5.21 14.14 14.61
C MET A 75 -5.73 13.28 15.76
N ARG A 76 -6.06 12.01 15.50
CA ARG A 76 -6.70 11.15 16.51
C ARG A 76 -5.72 10.42 17.41
N ASN A 77 -4.56 10.05 16.87
CA ASN A 77 -3.57 9.21 17.55
C ASN A 77 -2.29 10.01 17.91
N GLY A 78 -2.26 11.30 17.58
CA GLY A 78 -1.12 12.21 17.73
C GLY A 78 -0.12 12.09 16.57
N SER A 79 0.59 13.17 16.24
CA SER A 79 1.64 13.18 15.21
C SER A 79 2.77 12.15 15.48
N GLN A 80 2.88 11.66 16.72
CA GLN A 80 3.84 10.66 17.17
C GLN A 80 3.17 9.33 17.53
N SER A 81 2.12 8.94 16.79
CA SER A 81 1.39 7.68 17.00
C SER A 81 2.31 6.45 17.12
N GLY A 82 3.57 6.54 16.66
CA GLY A 82 4.54 5.45 16.63
C GLY A 82 4.26 4.45 15.52
N ALA A 83 3.07 4.53 14.91
CA ALA A 83 2.64 3.71 13.82
C ALA A 83 3.39 4.06 12.54
N THR A 84 4.08 3.08 11.96
CA THR A 84 4.65 3.23 10.61
C THR A 84 3.53 3.14 9.59
N LEU A 85 3.43 4.13 8.71
CA LEU A 85 2.38 4.18 7.70
C LEU A 85 2.91 3.57 6.40
N TYR A 86 2.17 2.60 5.90
CA TYR A 86 2.37 1.97 4.60
C TYR A 86 1.16 2.26 3.72
N ALA A 87 1.37 2.39 2.42
CA ALA A 87 0.31 2.60 1.45
C ALA A 87 0.48 1.68 0.24
N SER A 88 -0.64 1.39 -0.42
CA SER A 88 -0.58 0.65 -1.68
C SER A 88 -0.12 1.53 -2.84
N SER A 89 0.38 0.91 -3.90
CA SER A 89 0.71 1.55 -5.18
C SER A 89 -0.42 2.41 -5.73
N ARG A 90 -1.68 2.09 -5.41
CA ARG A 90 -2.86 2.90 -5.79
C ARG A 90 -2.78 4.34 -5.29
N SER A 91 -2.14 4.57 -4.14
CA SER A 91 -1.94 5.90 -3.56
C SER A 91 -0.72 6.63 -4.14
N ALA A 92 0.13 5.95 -4.91
CA ALA A 92 1.29 6.53 -5.58
C ALA A 92 0.93 7.00 -7.01
N GLN A 93 1.25 8.26 -7.31
CA GLN A 93 1.01 8.90 -8.60
C GLN A 93 2.28 9.58 -9.12
N GLY A 94 2.56 9.41 -10.42
CA GLY A 94 3.71 10.04 -11.09
C GLY A 94 3.57 11.55 -11.29
N THR A 95 2.34 12.07 -11.29
CA THR A 95 2.04 13.50 -11.45
C THR A 95 1.83 14.21 -10.12
N ALA A 96 2.17 13.57 -8.99
CA ALA A 96 2.03 14.18 -7.68
C ALA A 96 2.96 15.40 -7.54
N GLY A 97 2.38 16.55 -7.21
CA GLY A 97 3.13 17.80 -7.01
C GLY A 97 4.09 17.73 -5.82
N PRO A 98 5.08 18.64 -5.73
CA PRO A 98 6.02 18.71 -4.62
C PRO A 98 5.34 18.78 -3.24
N ASP A 99 4.23 19.51 -3.14
CA ASP A 99 3.46 19.65 -1.91
C ASP A 99 2.87 18.32 -1.44
N PHE A 100 2.28 17.54 -2.36
CA PHE A 100 1.75 16.22 -2.04
C PHE A 100 2.87 15.28 -1.58
N ARG A 101 4.04 15.33 -2.23
CA ARG A 101 5.18 14.51 -1.83
C ARG A 101 5.68 14.84 -0.43
N LEU A 102 5.71 16.13 -0.08
CA LEU A 102 6.07 16.58 1.26
C LEU A 102 5.01 16.18 2.29
N GLU A 103 3.73 16.35 1.94
CA GLU A 103 2.61 15.94 2.79
C GLU A 103 2.61 14.43 3.04
N MET A 104 3.07 13.63 2.07
CA MET A 104 3.20 12.17 2.16
C MET A 104 4.55 11.70 2.71
N GLU A 105 5.40 12.59 3.23
CA GLU A 105 6.70 12.21 3.82
C GLU A 105 6.53 11.19 4.96
N GLY A 106 7.43 10.20 5.05
CA GLY A 106 7.32 9.10 6.02
C GLY A 106 6.31 7.99 5.68
N LEU A 107 5.56 8.11 4.57
CA LEU A 107 4.69 7.04 4.06
C LEU A 107 5.48 6.10 3.14
N GLN A 108 5.42 4.79 3.40
CA GLN A 108 6.09 3.79 2.57
C GLN A 108 5.10 3.15 1.59
N TYR A 109 5.40 3.18 0.31
CA TYR A 109 4.53 2.61 -0.71
C TYR A 109 4.97 1.20 -1.11
N SER A 110 4.01 0.28 -1.22
CA SER A 110 4.23 -0.97 -1.95
C SER A 110 4.11 -0.69 -3.44
N GLU A 111 5.14 -0.99 -4.22
CA GLU A 111 5.16 -0.70 -5.66
C GLU A 111 5.94 -1.76 -6.45
N ILE A 112 5.69 -1.84 -7.76
CA ILE A 112 6.47 -2.69 -8.66
C ILE A 112 7.95 -2.27 -8.70
N PRO A 113 8.90 -3.21 -8.82
CA PRO A 113 10.34 -2.91 -8.81
C PRO A 113 10.77 -1.85 -9.85
N MET A 114 10.13 -1.85 -11.02
CA MET A 114 10.37 -0.86 -12.08
C MET A 114 10.15 0.58 -11.60
N LEU A 115 9.14 0.82 -10.78
CA LEU A 115 8.79 2.16 -10.25
C LEU A 115 9.37 2.42 -8.86
N ALA A 116 9.75 1.37 -8.13
CA ALA A 116 10.42 1.48 -6.82
C ALA A 116 11.91 1.89 -6.93
N GLY A 117 12.42 2.14 -8.14
CA GLY A 117 13.81 2.55 -8.37
C GLY A 117 14.79 1.38 -8.55
N GLY A 118 14.31 0.16 -8.82
CA GLY A 118 15.17 -0.98 -9.09
C GLY A 118 16.00 -0.83 -10.37
N ASN A 119 15.46 -0.14 -11.38
CA ASN A 119 16.14 0.08 -12.68
C ASN A 119 15.79 1.44 -13.28
N LEU A 120 16.65 2.45 -13.04
CA LEU A 120 16.39 3.84 -13.41
C LEU A 120 16.28 4.09 -14.94
N PRO A 121 17.09 3.46 -15.81
CA PRO A 121 16.95 3.64 -17.26
C PRO A 121 15.63 3.08 -17.78
N LEU A 122 15.27 1.86 -17.37
CA LEU A 122 14.02 1.21 -17.75
C LEU A 122 12.81 2.00 -17.26
N MET A 123 12.87 2.52 -16.02
CA MET A 123 11.84 3.38 -15.47
C MET A 123 11.62 4.63 -16.33
N GLN A 124 12.69 5.32 -16.73
CA GLN A 124 12.59 6.51 -17.60
C GLN A 124 11.98 6.17 -18.95
N GLN A 125 12.37 5.06 -19.55
CA GLN A 125 11.82 4.60 -20.82
C GLN A 125 10.32 4.31 -20.71
N ALA A 126 9.91 3.55 -19.69
CA ALA A 126 8.51 3.23 -19.46
C ALA A 126 7.68 4.49 -19.19
N LEU A 127 8.14 5.38 -18.30
CA LEU A 127 7.43 6.61 -17.95
C LEU A 127 7.30 7.57 -19.14
N SER A 128 8.31 7.61 -20.02
CA SER A 128 8.25 8.40 -21.25
C SER A 128 7.18 7.87 -22.21
N ALA A 129 7.04 6.54 -22.31
CA ALA A 129 6.03 5.91 -23.17
C ALA A 129 4.59 6.10 -22.66
N VAL A 130 4.41 6.30 -21.35
CA VAL A 130 3.09 6.37 -20.70
C VAL A 130 2.74 7.76 -20.14
N ASN A 131 3.44 8.81 -20.56
CA ASN A 131 3.21 10.19 -20.11
C ASN A 131 3.23 10.35 -18.58
N ASN A 132 4.14 9.65 -17.89
CA ASN A 132 4.25 9.61 -16.43
C ASN A 132 3.03 9.04 -15.68
N ASP A 133 2.09 8.38 -16.37
CA ASP A 133 0.97 7.70 -15.70
C ASP A 133 1.42 6.37 -15.10
N TYR A 134 1.54 6.30 -13.77
CA TYR A 134 1.98 5.10 -13.08
C TYR A 134 1.03 3.91 -13.25
N SER A 135 -0.27 4.14 -13.49
CA SER A 135 -1.22 3.05 -13.74
C SER A 135 -0.90 2.36 -15.05
N LEU A 136 -0.61 3.14 -16.09
CA LEU A 136 -0.18 2.63 -17.39
C LEU A 136 1.24 2.04 -17.32
N ALA A 137 2.16 2.65 -16.57
CA ALA A 137 3.49 2.09 -16.36
C ALA A 137 3.42 0.70 -15.68
N ARG A 138 2.52 0.52 -14.71
CA ARG A 138 2.28 -0.80 -14.11
C ARG A 138 1.72 -1.80 -15.10
N MET A 139 0.82 -1.37 -16.00
CA MET A 139 0.31 -2.22 -17.08
C MET A 139 1.40 -2.60 -18.08
N TYR A 140 2.31 -1.67 -18.40
CA TYR A 140 3.48 -1.92 -19.23
C TYR A 140 4.40 -2.99 -18.59
N ALA A 141 4.73 -2.83 -17.31
CA ALA A 141 5.52 -3.80 -16.57
C ALA A 141 4.83 -5.18 -16.52
N MET A 142 3.51 -5.20 -16.29
CA MET A 142 2.73 -6.44 -16.35
C MET A 142 2.83 -7.13 -17.72
N GLY A 143 2.88 -6.38 -18.83
CA GLY A 143 3.08 -6.93 -20.17
C GLY A 143 4.45 -7.57 -20.34
N VAL A 144 5.50 -6.92 -19.83
CA VAL A 144 6.88 -7.44 -19.83
C VAL A 144 6.97 -8.71 -18.98
N ASP A 145 6.38 -8.69 -17.79
CA ASP A 145 6.33 -9.84 -16.88
C ASP A 145 5.55 -11.00 -17.52
N ALA A 146 4.40 -10.74 -18.13
CA ALA A 146 3.60 -11.75 -18.82
C ALA A 146 4.38 -12.42 -19.97
N TRP A 147 5.19 -11.66 -20.72
CA TRP A 147 6.07 -12.22 -21.75
C TRP A 147 7.15 -13.12 -21.14
N SER A 148 7.79 -12.68 -20.05
CA SER A 148 8.78 -13.51 -19.34
C SER A 148 8.14 -14.80 -18.82
N LEU A 149 6.95 -14.71 -18.21
CA LEU A 149 6.19 -15.85 -17.71
C LEU A 149 5.80 -16.82 -18.83
N ALA A 150 5.42 -16.33 -20.00
CA ALA A 150 5.07 -17.17 -21.15
C ALA A 150 6.26 -18.02 -21.64
N ASN A 151 7.46 -17.43 -21.71
CA ASN A 151 8.65 -18.13 -22.16
C ASN A 151 9.18 -19.16 -21.14
N HIS A 152 8.91 -18.96 -19.84
CA HIS A 152 9.36 -19.85 -18.76
C HIS A 152 8.22 -20.73 -18.18
N PHE A 153 7.08 -20.83 -18.89
CA PHE A 153 5.86 -21.47 -18.39
C PHE A 153 6.06 -22.93 -17.97
N SER A 154 6.77 -23.71 -18.79
CA SER A 154 7.04 -25.13 -18.52
C SER A 154 7.90 -25.35 -17.27
N GLN A 155 8.82 -24.42 -16.99
CA GLN A 155 9.75 -24.50 -15.85
C GLN A 155 9.05 -24.08 -14.55
N MET A 156 8.22 -23.03 -14.57
CA MET A 156 7.39 -22.62 -13.43
C MET A 156 6.44 -23.73 -12.95
N ARG A 157 5.94 -24.53 -13.88
CA ARG A 157 5.07 -25.68 -13.58
C ARG A 157 5.79 -26.82 -12.87
N GLN A 158 7.11 -26.96 -13.05
CA GLN A 158 7.90 -28.10 -12.58
C GLN A 158 8.72 -27.78 -11.32
N VAL A 159 9.11 -26.52 -11.13
CA VAL A 159 9.94 -26.09 -10.00
C VAL A 159 9.08 -25.35 -8.98
N GLN A 160 8.92 -25.91 -7.78
CA GLN A 160 8.33 -25.18 -6.66
C GLN A 160 9.29 -24.06 -6.23
N GLY A 161 8.81 -22.82 -6.23
CA GLY A 161 9.61 -21.64 -5.86
C GLY A 161 10.41 -21.02 -7.01
N PHE A 162 9.97 -21.18 -8.27
CA PHE A 162 10.58 -20.48 -9.40
C PHE A 162 10.51 -18.96 -9.20
N GLU A 163 11.67 -18.33 -8.99
CA GLU A 163 11.86 -16.90 -9.12
C GLU A 163 12.24 -16.57 -10.56
N SER A 164 11.31 -16.00 -11.33
CA SER A 164 11.69 -15.31 -12.55
C SER A 164 12.49 -14.09 -12.12
N THR A 165 13.81 -14.09 -12.34
CA THR A 165 14.61 -12.87 -12.19
C THR A 165 14.07 -11.85 -13.17
N VAL A 166 13.36 -10.86 -12.64
CA VAL A 166 12.72 -9.82 -13.44
C VAL A 166 13.82 -8.87 -13.90
N ILE A 167 13.87 -8.65 -15.22
CA ILE A 167 14.72 -7.72 -15.97
C ILE A 167 16.14 -8.23 -16.28
N PRO A 168 16.40 -8.81 -17.48
CA PRO A 168 17.75 -8.83 -18.04
C PRO A 168 18.11 -7.43 -18.57
N GLU A 169 19.29 -6.94 -18.17
CA GLU A 169 19.92 -5.76 -18.78
C GLU A 169 20.07 -5.96 -20.29
N ALA A 170 19.68 -4.96 -21.07
CA ALA A 170 20.01 -4.79 -22.47
C ALA A 170 20.80 -3.49 -22.63
#